data_AF-A0A323UPR4-F1
#
_entry.id   AF-A0A323UPR4-F1
#
_cell.length_a   1.000
_cell.length_b   1.000
_cell.length_c   1.000
_cell.angle_alpha   90.00
_cell.angle_beta   90.00
_cell.angle_gamma   90.00
#
_symmetry.space_group_name_H-M   'P 1'
#
loop_
_entity.id
_entity.type
_entity.pdbx_description
1 polymer ?
#
loop_
_entity_poly.entity_id
_entity_poly.type
_entity_poly.pdbx_seq_one_letter_code
_entity_poly.pdbx_strand_id
1 'polypeptide(L)'
;MTFNEELILLVVDKGIIAGIAALVWFAYSQSQKALDRAQSRIDAAEQESRDLKRDSALRSIDARIAFLERRLESFLWPLTLCMRKDDAIWQRVPGLYEDGTQLPTKSGAIVELSVLLPNHNRAVEVIEQNFHLVATESSLVGPMIQYIRHVAVFRSLREAGLKLNPIDVNEPFPTEFPEKLQEHLEQSIQELSDLKQRRAEYATSAT
;
A
#
# COMPACT_ATOMS: atom_id res chain seq x y z
N MET A 1 80.24 -52.61 5.41
CA MET A 1 78.79 -52.84 5.41
C MET A 1 78.49 -54.00 4.50
N THR A 2 77.59 -54.89 4.90
CA THR A 2 77.15 -56.01 4.06
C THR A 2 75.98 -55.54 3.19
N PHE A 3 75.89 -56.04 1.96
CA PHE A 3 74.86 -55.65 0.97
C PHE A 3 73.42 -55.69 1.53
N ASN A 4 73.14 -56.56 2.50
CA ASN A 4 71.85 -56.67 3.16
C ASN A 4 71.53 -55.49 4.09
N GLU A 5 72.53 -54.88 4.74
CA GLU A 5 72.32 -53.72 5.61
C GLU A 5 71.94 -52.47 4.82
N GLU A 6 72.59 -52.24 3.67
CA GLU A 6 72.25 -51.12 2.76
C GLU A 6 70.86 -51.29 2.15
N LEU A 7 70.46 -52.52 1.83
CA LEU A 7 69.16 -52.81 1.24
C LEU A 7 68.02 -52.62 2.26
N ILE A 8 68.23 -53.01 3.52
CA ILE A 8 67.28 -52.77 4.62
C ILE A 8 67.13 -51.27 4.87
N LEU A 9 68.25 -50.53 4.93
CA LEU A 9 68.22 -49.07 5.15
C LEU A 9 67.47 -48.34 4.01
N LEU A 10 67.69 -48.75 2.76
CA LEU A 10 67.03 -48.17 1.60
C LEU A 10 65.51 -48.45 1.57
N VAL A 11 65.08 -49.65 1.98
CA VAL A 11 63.66 -50.01 2.05
C VAL A 11 62.96 -49.24 3.18
N VAL A 12 63.61 -49.10 4.34
CA VAL A 12 63.08 -48.34 5.48
C VAL A 12 62.96 -46.86 5.11
N ASP A 13 63.98 -46.27 4.49
CA ASP A 13 63.98 -44.85 4.09
C ASP A 13 62.86 -44.55 3.09
N LYS A 14 62.73 -45.37 2.03
CA LYS A 14 61.64 -45.22 1.05
C LYS A 14 60.25 -45.47 1.64
N GLY A 15 60.13 -46.41 2.58
CA GLY A 15 58.89 -46.69 3.29
C GLY A 15 58.43 -45.51 4.16
N ILE A 16 59.37 -44.87 4.87
CA ILE A 16 59.10 -43.68 5.68
C ILE A 16 58.66 -42.51 4.78
N ILE A 17 59.36 -42.27 3.67
CA ILE A 17 59.00 -41.21 2.72
C ILE A 17 57.59 -41.44 2.14
N ALA A 18 57.27 -42.67 1.74
CA ALA A 18 55.94 -43.01 1.23
C ALA A 18 54.85 -42.83 2.30
N GLY A 19 55.12 -43.22 3.55
CA GLY A 19 54.21 -43.01 4.68
C GLY A 19 53.94 -41.54 4.96
N ILE A 20 54.98 -40.70 4.96
CA ILE A 20 54.85 -39.24 5.12
C ILE A 20 54.05 -38.65 3.96
N ALA A 21 54.35 -39.02 2.71
CA ALA A 21 53.62 -38.56 1.54
C ALA A 21 52.12 -38.93 1.61
N ALA A 22 51.78 -40.14 2.05
CA ALA A 22 50.40 -40.58 2.23
C ALA A 22 49.66 -39.77 3.30
N LEU A 23 50.30 -39.45 4.43
CA LEU A 23 49.72 -38.63 5.49
C LEU A 23 49.48 -37.18 5.02
N VAL A 24 50.44 -36.60 4.29
CA VAL A 24 50.28 -35.26 3.69
C VAL A 24 49.14 -35.24 2.68
N TRP A 25 49.07 -36.25 1.80
CA TRP A 25 47.97 -36.38 0.84
C TRP A 25 46.62 -36.55 1.53
N PHE A 26 46.54 -37.38 2.57
CA PHE A 26 45.32 -37.58 3.34
C PHE A 26 44.86 -36.28 4.00
N ALA A 27 45.75 -35.58 4.70
CA ALA A 27 45.47 -34.29 5.34
C ALA A 27 45.03 -33.24 4.32
N TYR A 28 45.71 -33.16 3.17
CA TYR A 28 45.35 -32.28 2.07
C TYR A 28 43.94 -32.59 1.52
N SER A 29 43.64 -33.86 1.27
CA SER A 29 42.33 -34.29 0.78
C SER A 29 41.19 -34.01 1.77
N GLN A 30 41.45 -34.14 3.08
CA GLN A 30 40.50 -33.84 4.13
C GLN A 30 40.27 -32.32 4.25
N SER A 31 41.34 -31.53 4.13
CA SER A 31 41.27 -30.07 4.11
C SER A 31 40.47 -29.56 2.92
N GLN A 32 40.68 -30.10 1.71
CA GLN A 32 39.89 -29.73 0.53
C GLN A 32 38.40 -30.03 0.74
N LYS A 33 38.05 -31.23 1.21
CA LYS A 33 36.64 -31.57 1.51
C LYS A 33 36.02 -30.64 2.55
N ALA A 34 36.79 -30.15 3.52
CA ALA A 34 36.30 -29.20 4.51
C ALA A 34 36.05 -27.81 3.88
N LEU A 35 36.94 -27.35 3.00
CA LEU A 35 36.78 -26.10 2.26
C LEU A 35 35.59 -26.16 1.30
N ASP A 36 35.43 -27.24 0.55
CA ASP A 36 34.30 -27.42 -0.38
C ASP A 36 32.95 -27.37 0.37
N ARG A 37 32.87 -28.03 1.54
CA ARG A 37 31.69 -27.98 2.41
C ARG A 37 31.45 -26.60 2.99
N ALA A 38 32.50 -25.86 3.31
CA ALA A 38 32.38 -24.50 3.80
C ALA A 38 31.85 -23.58 2.70
N GLN A 39 32.40 -23.69 1.48
CA GLN A 39 31.95 -22.93 0.32
C GLN A 39 30.49 -23.24 -0.01
N SER A 40 30.10 -24.52 -0.07
CA SER A 40 28.71 -24.90 -0.34
C SER A 40 27.72 -24.36 0.69
N ARG A 41 28.15 -24.22 1.96
CA ARG A 41 27.31 -23.64 3.02
C ARG A 41 27.18 -22.13 2.86
N ILE A 42 28.25 -21.44 2.45
CA ILE A 42 28.23 -20.01 2.15
C ILE A 42 27.31 -19.75 0.96
N ASP A 43 27.46 -20.50 -0.13
CA ASP A 43 26.63 -20.35 -1.33
C ASP A 43 25.15 -20.61 -1.02
N ALA A 44 24.85 -21.66 -0.23
CA ALA A 44 23.50 -21.95 0.22
C ALA A 44 22.91 -20.85 1.11
N ALA A 45 23.69 -20.32 2.05
CA ALA A 45 23.26 -19.23 2.94
C ALA A 45 23.06 -17.91 2.17
N GLU A 46 23.91 -17.64 1.18
CA GLU A 46 23.74 -16.49 0.29
C GLU A 46 22.45 -16.61 -0.53
N GLN A 47 22.18 -17.80 -1.07
CA GLN A 47 20.96 -18.06 -1.83
C GLN A 47 19.72 -17.92 -0.94
N GLU A 48 19.72 -18.51 0.25
CA GLU A 48 18.64 -18.36 1.24
C GLU A 48 18.41 -16.88 1.61
N SER A 49 19.49 -16.11 1.82
CA SER A 49 19.38 -14.67 2.11
C SER A 49 18.75 -13.89 0.94
N ARG A 50 19.07 -14.24 -0.31
CA ARG A 50 18.47 -13.62 -1.50
C ARG A 50 16.99 -13.97 -1.61
N ASP A 51 16.63 -15.22 -1.39
CA ASP A 51 15.25 -15.69 -1.45
C ASP A 51 14.39 -15.03 -0.36
N LEU A 52 14.90 -14.94 0.88
CA LEU A 52 14.21 -14.25 1.97
C LEU A 52 14.00 -12.76 1.70
N LYS A 53 15.00 -12.06 1.14
CA LYS A 53 14.88 -10.64 0.77
C LYS A 53 13.82 -10.45 -0.31
N ARG A 54 13.79 -11.34 -1.31
CA ARG A 54 12.81 -11.35 -2.39
C ARG A 54 11.39 -11.57 -1.85
N ASP A 55 11.20 -12.58 -1.00
CA ASP A 55 9.90 -12.88 -0.39
C ASP A 55 9.41 -11.73 0.48
N SER A 56 10.31 -11.11 1.25
CA SER A 56 9.97 -9.92 2.04
C SER A 56 9.54 -8.75 1.15
N ALA A 57 10.21 -8.53 0.01
CA ALA A 57 9.85 -7.48 -0.93
C ALA A 57 8.47 -7.74 -1.56
N LEU A 58 8.21 -8.97 -2.01
CA LEU A 58 6.90 -9.37 -2.56
C LEU A 58 5.78 -9.19 -1.54
N ARG A 59 5.98 -9.62 -0.29
CA ARG A 59 4.98 -9.42 0.79
C ARG A 59 4.70 -7.95 1.06
N SER A 60 5.73 -7.11 1.04
CA SER A 60 5.56 -5.66 1.20
C SER A 60 4.75 -5.04 0.07
N ILE A 61 4.99 -5.47 -1.18
CA ILE A 61 4.24 -5.02 -2.35
C ILE A 61 2.78 -5.47 -2.24
N ASP A 62 2.54 -6.74 -1.91
CA ASP A 62 1.19 -7.31 -1.77
C ASP A 62 0.39 -6.61 -0.67
N ALA A 63 1.01 -6.34 0.48
CA ALA A 63 0.39 -5.58 1.55
C ALA A 63 0.00 -4.16 1.12
N ARG A 64 0.85 -3.49 0.34
CA ARG A 64 0.55 -2.15 -0.17
C ARG A 64 -0.55 -2.15 -1.22
N ILE A 65 -0.55 -3.13 -2.14
CA ILE A 65 -1.63 -3.33 -3.12
C ILE A 65 -2.97 -3.52 -2.40
N ALA A 66 -3.04 -4.44 -1.44
CA ALA A 66 -4.26 -4.72 -0.68
C ALA A 66 -4.77 -3.47 0.08
N PHE A 67 -3.85 -2.68 0.64
CA PHE A 67 -4.22 -1.42 1.28
C PHE A 67 -4.82 -0.42 0.28
N LEU A 68 -4.18 -0.21 -0.87
CA LEU A 68 -4.67 0.72 -1.90
C LEU A 68 -6.01 0.29 -2.48
N GLU A 69 -6.18 -1.01 -2.75
CA GLU A 69 -7.45 -1.55 -3.22
C GLU A 69 -8.58 -1.28 -2.22
N ARG A 70 -8.32 -1.54 -0.93
CA ARG A 70 -9.28 -1.23 0.14
C ARG A 70 -9.57 0.27 0.25
N ARG A 71 -8.56 1.13 0.17
CA ARG A 71 -8.71 2.60 0.19
C ARG A 71 -9.56 3.09 -0.99
N LEU A 72 -9.32 2.55 -2.18
CA LEU A 72 -10.10 2.88 -3.38
C LEU A 72 -11.55 2.42 -3.25
N GLU A 73 -11.77 1.16 -2.92
CA GLU A 73 -13.10 0.54 -2.86
C GLU A 73 -13.97 1.07 -1.73
N SER A 74 -13.41 1.20 -0.52
CA SER A 74 -14.18 1.50 0.69
C SER A 74 -14.29 2.99 0.98
N PHE A 75 -13.40 3.83 0.43
CA PHE A 75 -13.34 5.26 0.76
C PHE A 75 -13.37 6.17 -0.47
N LEU A 76 -12.35 6.13 -1.33
CA LEU A 76 -12.19 7.14 -2.40
C LEU A 76 -13.32 7.06 -3.44
N TRP A 77 -13.63 5.86 -3.97
CA TRP A 77 -14.71 5.73 -4.96
C TRP A 77 -16.10 6.07 -4.39
N PRO A 78 -16.53 5.50 -3.25
CA PRO A 78 -17.83 5.83 -2.69
C PRO A 78 -18.00 7.32 -2.42
N LEU A 79 -16.97 7.97 -1.86
CA LEU A 79 -17.04 9.38 -1.52
C LEU A 79 -17.05 10.27 -2.77
N THR A 80 -16.21 9.98 -3.77
CA THR A 80 -16.22 10.70 -5.05
C THR A 80 -17.56 10.56 -5.74
N LEU A 81 -18.18 9.38 -5.72
CA LEU A 81 -19.50 9.17 -6.28
C LEU A 81 -20.58 10.00 -5.56
N CYS A 82 -20.50 10.15 -4.23
CA CYS A 82 -21.38 11.07 -3.50
C CYS A 82 -21.21 12.51 -3.99
N MET A 83 -19.98 13.02 -4.08
CA MET A 83 -19.73 14.39 -4.56
C MET A 83 -20.25 14.62 -5.99
N ARG A 84 -19.97 13.68 -6.91
CA ARG A 84 -20.42 13.78 -8.32
C ARG A 84 -21.95 13.75 -8.45
N LYS A 85 -22.65 13.02 -7.57
CA LYS A 85 -24.11 13.02 -7.53
C LYS A 85 -24.64 14.39 -7.11
N ASP A 86 -24.05 14.99 -6.08
CA ASP A 86 -24.43 16.33 -5.63
C ASP A 86 -24.21 17.34 -6.76
N ASP A 87 -23.01 17.36 -7.37
CA ASP A 87 -22.69 18.23 -8.50
C ASP A 87 -23.72 18.12 -9.63
N ALA A 88 -24.10 16.88 -9.98
CA ALA A 88 -25.07 16.62 -11.04
C ALA A 88 -26.46 17.17 -10.72
N ILE A 89 -26.87 17.17 -9.45
CA ILE A 89 -28.14 17.74 -8.99
C ILE A 89 -28.06 19.26 -9.04
N TRP A 90 -27.02 19.86 -8.45
CA TRP A 90 -26.82 21.31 -8.44
C TRP A 90 -26.75 21.90 -9.85
N GLN A 91 -26.13 21.20 -10.81
CA GLN A 91 -26.03 21.66 -12.21
C GLN A 91 -27.33 21.54 -13.01
N ARG A 92 -28.20 20.56 -12.69
CA ARG A 92 -29.36 20.20 -13.54
C ARG A 92 -30.70 20.63 -12.96
N VAL A 93 -30.75 21.04 -11.71
CA VAL A 93 -31.96 21.47 -11.03
C VAL A 93 -31.96 23.00 -10.93
N PRO A 94 -32.46 23.72 -11.96
CA PRO A 94 -32.53 25.17 -11.94
C PRO A 94 -33.37 25.65 -10.75
N GLY A 95 -32.87 26.66 -10.03
CA GLY A 95 -33.54 27.20 -8.85
C GLY A 95 -32.97 26.84 -7.49
N LEU A 96 -31.90 26.06 -7.46
CA LEU A 96 -31.09 25.86 -6.26
C LEU A 96 -30.11 27.03 -5.99
N TYR A 97 -29.88 27.90 -6.99
CA TYR A 97 -29.19 29.18 -6.86
C TYR A 97 -30.17 30.36 -6.96
N GLU A 98 -29.81 31.52 -6.37
CA GLU A 98 -30.62 32.76 -6.35
C GLU A 98 -30.79 33.43 -7.74
N ASP A 99 -30.26 32.85 -8.81
CA ASP A 99 -30.19 33.45 -10.16
C ASP A 99 -31.47 33.37 -11.01
N GLY A 100 -32.58 32.92 -10.42
CA GLY A 100 -33.92 33.29 -10.91
C GLY A 100 -34.60 32.33 -11.89
N THR A 101 -34.11 31.11 -12.08
CA THR A 101 -34.88 30.04 -12.76
C THR A 101 -35.44 29.04 -11.74
N GLN A 102 -36.21 29.53 -10.76
CA GLN A 102 -36.55 28.76 -9.57
C GLN A 102 -37.53 27.60 -9.82
N LEU A 103 -37.14 26.37 -9.44
CA LEU A 103 -38.09 25.38 -8.95
C LEU A 103 -38.98 26.04 -7.88
N PRO A 104 -40.29 25.71 -7.80
CA PRO A 104 -41.11 26.16 -6.68
C PRO A 104 -40.40 25.85 -5.35
N THR A 105 -40.41 26.78 -4.39
CA THR A 105 -39.68 26.66 -3.11
C THR A 105 -39.95 25.32 -2.40
N LYS A 106 -41.16 24.78 -2.59
CA LYS A 106 -41.55 23.45 -2.10
C LYS A 106 -40.78 22.31 -2.78
N SER A 107 -40.58 22.37 -4.09
CA SER A 107 -39.81 21.38 -4.86
C SER A 107 -38.33 21.43 -4.51
N GLY A 108 -37.76 22.62 -4.32
CA GLY A 108 -36.37 22.77 -3.86
C GLY A 108 -36.14 22.13 -2.49
N ALA A 109 -37.02 22.44 -1.52
CA ALA A 109 -36.96 21.83 -0.19
C ALA A 109 -37.12 20.30 -0.22
N ILE A 110 -37.95 19.77 -1.12
CA ILE A 110 -38.08 18.31 -1.30
C ILE A 110 -36.79 17.72 -1.86
N VAL A 111 -36.19 18.32 -2.89
CA VAL A 111 -34.92 17.82 -3.46
C VAL A 111 -33.81 17.84 -2.41
N GLU A 112 -33.74 18.92 -1.63
CA GLU A 112 -32.76 19.09 -0.57
C GLU A 112 -32.90 18.02 0.52
N LEU A 113 -34.12 17.82 1.04
CA LEU A 113 -34.37 16.87 2.13
C LEU A 113 -34.40 15.41 1.68
N SER A 114 -34.85 15.12 0.47
CA SER A 114 -35.06 13.73 0.01
C SER A 114 -33.94 13.19 -0.88
N VAL A 115 -33.05 14.06 -1.39
CA VAL A 115 -31.97 13.67 -2.29
C VAL A 115 -30.60 14.12 -1.78
N LEU A 116 -30.41 15.43 -1.57
CA LEU A 116 -29.09 15.99 -1.21
C LEU A 116 -28.67 15.60 0.21
N LEU A 117 -29.53 15.85 1.21
CA LEU A 117 -29.22 15.55 2.61
C LEU A 117 -28.95 14.06 2.86
N PRO A 118 -29.73 13.10 2.30
CA PRO A 118 -29.38 11.68 2.39
C PRO A 118 -28.02 11.34 1.77
N ASN A 119 -27.65 11.96 0.64
CA ASN A 119 -26.35 11.72 0.00
C ASN A 119 -25.20 12.33 0.82
N HIS A 120 -25.38 13.51 1.41
CA HIS A 120 -24.42 14.10 2.35
C HIS A 120 -24.24 13.25 3.62
N ASN A 121 -25.34 12.74 4.19
CA ASN A 121 -25.26 11.81 5.32
C ASN A 121 -24.48 10.55 4.93
N ARG A 122 -24.72 10.01 3.73
CA ARG A 122 -23.96 8.86 3.22
C ARG A 122 -22.48 9.19 3.06
N ALA A 123 -22.14 10.38 2.57
CA ALA A 123 -20.75 10.82 2.46
C ALA A 123 -20.07 10.91 3.84
N VAL A 124 -20.76 11.46 4.84
CA VAL A 124 -20.29 11.50 6.24
C VAL A 124 -20.07 10.08 6.77
N GLU A 125 -21.00 9.16 6.58
CA GLU A 125 -20.84 7.75 6.98
C GLU A 125 -19.61 7.09 6.36
N VAL A 126 -19.37 7.31 5.05
CA VAL A 126 -18.19 6.79 4.36
C VAL A 126 -16.92 7.32 5.02
N ILE A 127 -16.88 8.62 5.34
CA ILE A 127 -15.74 9.25 6.00
C ILE A 127 -15.54 8.64 7.40
N GLU A 128 -16.57 8.60 8.22
CA GLU A 128 -16.48 8.13 9.61
C GLU A 128 -16.07 6.66 9.70
N GLN A 129 -16.62 5.79 8.84
CA GLN A 129 -16.31 4.35 8.84
C GLN A 129 -14.90 4.03 8.34
N ASN A 130 -14.35 4.88 7.47
CA ASN A 130 -13.11 4.58 6.75
C ASN A 130 -12.00 5.63 6.97
N PHE A 131 -12.15 6.50 7.96
CA PHE A 131 -11.18 7.57 8.28
C PHE A 131 -9.75 7.04 8.43
N HIS A 132 -9.59 5.85 8.99
CA HIS A 132 -8.30 5.16 9.17
C HIS A 132 -7.53 4.91 7.86
N LEU A 133 -8.21 4.83 6.70
CA LEU A 133 -7.59 4.63 5.40
C LEU A 133 -6.88 5.89 4.86
N VAL A 134 -7.15 7.05 5.47
CA VAL A 134 -6.62 8.37 5.08
C VAL A 134 -6.15 9.20 6.27
N ALA A 135 -6.03 8.61 7.47
CA ALA A 135 -5.71 9.34 8.69
C ALA A 135 -4.34 10.03 8.66
N THR A 136 -3.42 9.56 7.81
CA THR A 136 -2.10 10.15 7.60
C THR A 136 -2.07 11.25 6.54
N GLU A 137 -3.16 11.45 5.80
CA GLU A 137 -3.27 12.40 4.70
C GLU A 137 -3.72 13.76 5.22
N SER A 138 -2.78 14.57 5.70
CA SER A 138 -3.06 15.88 6.29
C SER A 138 -3.86 16.80 5.36
N SER A 139 -3.68 16.65 4.04
CA SER A 139 -4.43 17.40 3.02
C SER A 139 -5.92 17.05 2.98
N LEU A 140 -6.33 15.86 3.39
CA LEU A 140 -7.74 15.44 3.43
C LEU A 140 -8.37 15.64 4.80
N VAL A 141 -7.61 15.41 5.89
CA VAL A 141 -8.16 15.39 7.27
C VAL A 141 -8.89 16.69 7.63
N GLY A 142 -8.27 17.85 7.38
CA GLY A 142 -8.89 19.14 7.66
C GLY A 142 -10.22 19.34 6.91
N PRO A 143 -10.21 19.27 5.57
CA PRO A 143 -11.43 19.38 4.75
C PRO A 143 -12.51 18.34 5.10
N MET A 144 -12.16 17.10 5.45
CA MET A 144 -13.12 16.09 5.90
C MET A 144 -13.84 16.49 7.19
N ILE A 145 -13.09 16.97 8.19
CA ILE A 145 -13.68 17.41 9.46
C ILE A 145 -14.59 18.62 9.22
N GLN A 146 -14.17 19.55 8.37
CA GLN A 146 -15.00 20.69 7.98
C GLN A 146 -16.28 20.24 7.26
N TYR A 147 -16.19 19.27 6.35
CA TYR A 147 -17.35 18.70 5.67
C TYR A 147 -18.34 18.06 6.66
N ILE A 148 -17.84 17.27 7.63
CA ILE A 148 -18.68 16.65 8.66
C ILE A 148 -19.42 17.73 9.48
N ARG A 149 -18.72 18.78 9.91
CA ARG A 149 -19.32 19.91 10.66
C ARG A 149 -20.38 20.62 9.81
N HIS A 150 -20.06 20.91 8.56
CA HIS A 150 -20.98 21.52 7.61
C HIS A 150 -22.29 20.73 7.49
N VAL A 151 -22.20 19.42 7.25
CA VAL A 151 -23.36 18.53 7.11
C VAL A 151 -24.15 18.41 8.42
N ALA A 152 -23.46 18.32 9.56
CA ALA A 152 -24.11 18.25 10.87
C ALA A 152 -24.94 19.51 11.17
N VAL A 153 -24.38 20.69 10.87
CA VAL A 153 -25.09 21.97 11.01
C VAL A 153 -26.22 22.08 10.01
N PHE A 154 -26.00 21.71 8.75
CA PHE A 154 -27.02 21.69 7.71
C PHE A 154 -28.25 20.87 8.14
N ARG A 155 -28.02 19.64 8.60
CA ARG A 155 -29.08 18.76 9.11
C ARG A 155 -29.84 19.41 10.27
N SER A 156 -29.11 19.96 11.25
CA SER A 156 -29.70 20.57 12.44
C SER A 156 -30.56 21.79 12.11
N LEU A 157 -30.11 22.64 11.18
CA LEU A 157 -30.88 23.81 10.71
C LEU A 157 -32.18 23.37 10.04
N ARG A 158 -32.14 22.31 9.20
CA ARG A 158 -33.32 21.79 8.51
C ARG A 158 -34.31 21.11 9.46
N GLU A 159 -33.83 20.33 10.42
CA GLU A 159 -34.67 19.72 11.47
C GLU A 159 -35.36 20.78 12.34
N ALA A 160 -34.68 21.91 12.60
CA ALA A 160 -35.26 23.05 13.31
C ALA A 160 -36.22 23.90 12.46
N GLY A 161 -36.43 23.56 11.18
CA GLY A 161 -37.26 24.34 10.26
C GLY A 161 -36.67 25.69 9.86
N LEU A 162 -35.36 25.88 10.07
CA LEU A 162 -34.66 27.12 9.73
C LEU A 162 -34.22 27.09 8.26
N LYS A 163 -34.40 28.24 7.60
CA LYS A 163 -33.97 28.47 6.21
C LYS A 163 -32.53 28.96 6.07
N LEU A 164 -31.80 29.07 7.18
CA LEU A 164 -30.38 29.43 7.18
C LEU A 164 -29.55 28.34 6.53
N ASN A 165 -28.46 28.72 5.89
CA ASN A 165 -27.46 27.80 5.39
C ASN A 165 -26.28 27.70 6.39
N PRO A 166 -25.48 26.63 6.34
CA PRO A 166 -24.37 26.45 7.28
C PRO A 166 -23.33 27.58 7.24
N ILE A 167 -23.14 28.19 6.07
CA ILE A 167 -22.27 29.36 5.90
C ILE A 167 -22.72 30.56 6.74
N ASP A 168 -24.03 30.72 6.95
CA ASP A 168 -24.60 31.83 7.75
C ASP A 168 -24.26 31.70 9.25
N VAL A 169 -23.80 30.52 9.68
CA VAL A 169 -23.39 30.22 11.06
C VAL A 169 -21.92 29.79 11.15
N ASN A 170 -21.09 30.25 10.20
CA ASN A 170 -19.64 30.01 10.13
C ASN A 170 -19.21 28.54 9.94
N GLU A 171 -20.04 27.73 9.27
CA GLU A 171 -19.69 26.35 8.89
C GLU A 171 -19.76 26.19 7.37
N PRO A 172 -18.88 26.87 6.60
CA PRO A 172 -18.90 26.82 5.15
C PRO A 172 -18.51 25.43 4.61
N PHE A 173 -19.04 25.09 3.43
CA PHE A 173 -18.62 23.90 2.70
C PHE A 173 -17.12 23.99 2.35
N PRO A 174 -16.33 22.92 2.49
CA PRO A 174 -14.92 22.91 2.12
C PRO A 174 -14.75 22.81 0.61
N THR A 175 -14.63 23.96 -0.07
CA THR A 175 -14.63 24.08 -1.53
C THR A 175 -13.52 23.29 -2.23
N GLU A 176 -12.38 23.12 -1.58
CA GLU A 176 -11.21 22.40 -2.07
C GLU A 176 -11.32 20.87 -1.86
N PHE A 177 -12.31 20.40 -1.09
CA PHE A 177 -12.40 19.00 -0.72
C PHE A 177 -12.63 18.07 -1.92
N PRO A 178 -13.55 18.36 -2.88
CA PRO A 178 -13.76 17.50 -4.04
C PRO A 178 -12.52 17.38 -4.94
N GLU A 179 -11.78 18.48 -5.13
CA GLU A 179 -10.55 18.51 -5.92
C GLU A 179 -9.47 17.65 -5.28
N LYS A 180 -9.22 17.85 -3.98
CA LYS A 180 -8.26 17.02 -3.23
C LYS A 180 -8.63 15.54 -3.25
N LEU A 181 -9.92 15.23 -3.12
CA LEU A 181 -10.38 13.84 -3.19
C LEU A 181 -10.06 13.21 -4.56
N GLN A 182 -10.26 13.96 -5.64
CA GLN A 182 -9.95 13.53 -7.00
C GLN A 182 -8.44 13.32 -7.19
N GLU A 183 -7.59 14.24 -6.70
CA GLU A 183 -6.13 14.09 -6.73
C GLU A 183 -5.68 12.79 -6.06
N HIS A 184 -6.20 12.52 -4.85
CA HIS A 184 -5.87 11.30 -4.10
C HIS A 184 -6.39 10.03 -4.77
N LEU A 185 -7.53 10.10 -5.45
CA LEU A 185 -8.07 9.00 -6.26
C LEU A 185 -7.12 8.66 -7.41
N GLU A 186 -6.71 9.65 -8.19
CA GLU A 186 -5.82 9.47 -9.34
C GLU A 186 -4.44 8.96 -8.91
N GLN A 187 -3.86 9.55 -7.85
CA GLN A 187 -2.60 9.10 -7.28
C GLN A 187 -2.67 7.63 -6.81
N SER A 188 -3.74 7.25 -6.13
CA SER A 188 -3.92 5.88 -5.63
C SER A 188 -4.09 4.86 -6.77
N ILE A 189 -4.78 5.24 -7.86
CA ILE A 189 -4.93 4.40 -9.06
C ILE A 189 -3.57 4.21 -9.76
N GLN A 190 -2.82 5.29 -9.93
CA GLN A 190 -1.50 5.23 -10.55
C GLN A 190 -0.54 4.36 -9.73
N GLU A 191 -0.47 4.59 -8.41
CA GLU A 191 0.38 3.81 -7.52
C GLU A 191 0.01 2.32 -7.55
N LEU A 192 -1.28 1.99 -7.56
CA LEU A 192 -1.75 0.61 -7.65
C LEU A 192 -1.31 -0.07 -8.95
N SER A 193 -1.41 0.65 -10.08
CA SER A 193 -0.96 0.15 -11.39
C SER A 193 0.54 -0.13 -11.39
N ASP A 194 1.34 0.82 -10.91
CA ASP A 194 2.80 0.69 -10.83
C ASP A 194 3.22 -0.50 -9.95
N LEU A 195 2.56 -0.68 -8.80
CA LEU A 195 2.85 -1.81 -7.90
C LEU A 195 2.48 -3.15 -8.51
N LYS A 196 1.34 -3.24 -9.23
CA LYS A 196 0.94 -4.47 -9.93
C LYS A 196 1.95 -4.84 -11.03
N GLN A 197 2.46 -3.85 -11.76
CA GLN A 197 3.52 -4.06 -12.75
C GLN A 197 4.81 -4.54 -12.09
N ARG A 198 5.30 -3.83 -11.06
CA ARG A 198 6.52 -4.23 -10.32
C ARG A 198 6.40 -5.63 -9.76
N ARG A 199 5.25 -5.98 -9.18
CA ARG A 199 4.98 -7.34 -8.67
C ARG A 199 5.14 -8.39 -9.77
N ALA A 200 4.64 -8.13 -10.98
CA ALA A 200 4.77 -9.03 -12.12
C ALA A 200 6.24 -9.18 -12.57
N GLU A 201 7.01 -8.10 -12.60
CA GLU A 201 8.46 -8.10 -12.91
C GLU A 201 9.27 -8.90 -11.88
N TYR A 202 8.93 -8.76 -10.60
CA TYR A 202 9.52 -9.62 -9.56
C TYR A 202 9.15 -11.08 -9.80
N ALA A 203 7.90 -11.40 -10.13
CA ALA A 203 7.49 -12.78 -10.38
C ALA A 203 8.19 -13.43 -11.59
N THR A 204 8.41 -12.69 -12.68
CA THR A 204 9.08 -13.20 -13.89
C THR A 204 10.59 -13.31 -13.76
N SER A 205 11.24 -12.48 -12.94
CA SER A 205 12.67 -12.63 -12.63
C SER A 205 13.01 -13.85 -11.75
N ALA A 206 12.03 -14.71 -11.40
CA ALA A 206 12.25 -16.01 -10.74
C ALA A 206 12.42 -17.20 -11.68
N THR A 207 11.97 -17.05 -12.93
CA THR A 207 11.97 -18.13 -13.94
C THR A 207 13.15 -17.97 -14.86
#